data_AF-C3MYY5-F1
#
_entry.id   AF-C3MYY5-F1
#
_cell.length_a   1.000
_cell.length_b   1.000
_cell.length_c   1.000
_cell.angle_alpha   90.00
_cell.angle_beta   90.00
_cell.angle_gamma   90.00
#
_symmetry.space_group_name_H-M   'P 1'
#
loop_
_entity.id
_entity.type
_entity.pdbx_description
1 polymer ?
#
loop_
_entity_poly.entity_id
_entity_poly.type
_entity_poly.pdbx_seq_one_letter_code
_entity_poly.pdbx_strand_id
1 'polypeptide(L)' 'MSSNQQQTVSVYTVIKCVNGDYETERPFQDGDYVLKVVGTCPKDGRNLYIVGIYAVVPEEKKGS' A
#
# COMPACT_ATOMS: atom_id res chain seq x y z
N MET A 1 30.04 -20.45 -3.64
CA MET A 1 29.27 -19.43 -4.38
C MET A 1 28.14 -18.99 -3.47
N SER A 2 28.32 -17.89 -2.73
CA SER A 2 27.33 -17.41 -1.77
C SER A 2 26.10 -16.90 -2.51
N SER A 3 24.97 -17.56 -2.31
CA SER A 3 23.66 -17.13 -2.80
C SER A 3 23.24 -15.85 -2.08
N ASN A 4 23.19 -14.76 -2.84
CA ASN A 4 22.67 -13.48 -2.39
C ASN A 4 21.15 -13.64 -2.17
N GLN A 5 20.71 -13.77 -0.93
CA GLN A 5 19.28 -13.76 -0.60
C GLN A 5 18.79 -12.31 -0.69
N GLN A 6 18.34 -11.90 -1.87
CA GLN A 6 17.59 -10.65 -2.02
C GLN A 6 16.26 -10.79 -1.28
N GLN A 7 16.18 -10.21 -0.07
CA GLN A 7 14.91 -10.00 0.61
C GLN A 7 14.00 -9.20 -0.33
N THR A 8 12.89 -9.82 -0.74
CA THR A 8 11.88 -9.17 -1.58
C THR A 8 11.09 -8.20 -0.69
N VAL A 9 11.38 -6.91 -0.82
CA VAL A 9 10.59 -5.85 -0.19
C VAL A 9 9.32 -5.66 -1.02
N SER A 10 8.16 -5.77 -0.38
CA SER A 10 6.85 -5.50 -1.01
C SER A 10 6.37 -4.11 -0.61
N VAL A 11 5.88 -3.31 -1.56
CA VAL A 11 5.37 -1.96 -1.28
C VAL A 11 3.87 -1.91 -1.53
N TYR A 12 3.14 -1.33 -0.58
CA TYR A 12 1.68 -1.23 -0.60
C TYR A 12 1.22 0.22 -0.52
N THR A 13 0.02 0.46 -1.04
CA THR A 13 -0.67 1.75 -1.08
C THR A 13 -1.99 1.62 -0.35
N VAL A 14 -2.22 2.51 0.62
CA VAL A 14 -3.47 2.60 1.40
C VAL A 14 -4.35 3.68 0.78
N ILE A 15 -5.59 3.34 0.49
CA ILE A 15 -6.59 4.21 -0.13
C ILE A 15 -7.75 4.38 0.84
N LYS A 16 -8.15 5.62 1.14
CA LYS A 16 -9.31 5.91 2.01
C LYS A 16 -10.28 6.89 1.38
N CYS A 17 -11.55 6.77 1.76
CA CYS A 17 -12.55 7.79 1.51
C CYS A 17 -12.34 9.01 2.41
N VAL A 18 -12.67 10.20 1.90
CA VAL A 18 -12.59 11.47 2.65
C VAL A 18 -13.43 11.49 3.93
N ASN A 19 -14.52 10.72 3.97
CA ASN A 19 -15.39 10.63 5.14
C ASN A 19 -14.88 9.63 6.20
N GLY A 20 -13.82 8.86 5.89
CA GLY A 20 -13.23 7.85 6.76
C GLY A 20 -13.96 6.51 6.87
N ASP A 21 -15.03 6.27 6.09
CA ASP A 21 -15.87 5.07 6.23
C ASP A 21 -15.46 3.90 5.31
N TYR A 22 -14.50 4.11 4.42
CA TYR A 22 -13.99 3.13 3.47
C TYR A 22 -12.48 3.19 3.40
N GLU A 23 -11.86 2.02 3.43
CA GLU A 23 -10.42 1.82 3.35
C GLU A 23 -10.11 0.54 2.58
N THR A 24 -9.09 0.59 1.74
CA THR A 24 -8.57 -0.57 1.03
C THR A 24 -7.07 -0.43 0.79
N GLU A 25 -6.40 -1.55 0.57
CA GLU A 25 -4.97 -1.60 0.29
C GLU A 25 -4.72 -2.37 -1.01
N ARG A 26 -3.70 -1.94 -1.76
CA ARG A 26 -3.23 -2.64 -2.96
C ARG A 26 -1.72 -2.53 -3.11
N PRO A 27 -1.08 -3.39 -3.93
CA PRO A 27 0.31 -3.19 -4.31
C PRO A 27 0.52 -1.79 -4.88
N PHE A 28 1.68 -1.20 -4.57
CA PHE A 28 2.11 0.06 -5.15
C PHE A 28 2.12 -0.02 -6.68
N GLN A 29 1.72 1.08 -7.32
CA GLN A 29 1.75 1.25 -8.76
C GLN A 29 2.51 2.53 -9.11
N ASP A 30 3.21 2.52 -10.24
CA ASP A 30 3.94 3.70 -10.71
C ASP A 30 3.01 4.92 -10.82
N GLY A 31 3.47 6.04 -10.25
CA GLY A 31 2.70 7.28 -10.18
C GLY A 31 1.75 7.39 -8.99
N ASP A 32 1.79 6.46 -8.02
CA ASP A 32 1.16 6.65 -6.72
C ASP A 32 1.92 7.67 -5.86
N TYR A 33 1.18 8.60 -5.27
CA TYR A 33 1.68 9.56 -4.29
C TYR A 33 0.58 9.89 -3.28
N VAL A 34 0.98 10.24 -2.06
CA VAL A 34 0.04 10.57 -0.97
C VAL A 34 -0.80 11.80 -1.37
N LEU A 35 -2.10 11.74 -1.08
CA LEU A 35 -3.17 12.67 -1.49
C LEU A 35 -3.57 12.65 -2.97
N LYS A 36 -3.06 11.72 -3.79
CA LYS A 36 -3.60 11.48 -5.13
C LYS A 36 -5.06 11.02 -5.06
N VAL A 37 -5.94 11.62 -5.86
CA VAL A 37 -7.30 11.10 -6.09
C VAL A 37 -7.22 9.92 -7.04
N VAL A 38 -7.78 8.78 -6.65
CA VAL A 38 -7.68 7.51 -7.40
C VAL A 38 -9.03 6.95 -7.84
N GLY A 39 -10.12 7.64 -7.51
CA GLY A 39 -11.47 7.26 -7.91
C GLY A 39 -12.53 7.78 -6.96
N THR A 40 -13.69 7.14 -6.98
CA THR A 40 -14.86 7.45 -6.15
C THR A 40 -15.16 6.32 -5.19
N CYS A 41 -15.57 6.67 -3.97
CA CYS A 41 -15.91 5.77 -2.89
C CYS A 41 -17.19 5.00 -3.26
N PRO A 42 -17.20 3.66 -3.12
CA PRO A 42 -18.38 2.87 -3.45
C PRO A 42 -19.55 3.07 -2.49
N LYS A 43 -19.33 3.67 -1.31
CA LYS A 43 -20.37 3.89 -0.29
C LYS A 43 -21.16 5.17 -0.52
N ASP A 44 -20.49 6.27 -0.87
CA ASP A 44 -21.09 7.60 -0.90
C ASP A 44 -20.72 8.44 -2.14
N GLY A 45 -19.95 7.88 -3.08
CA GLY A 45 -19.56 8.53 -4.32
C GLY A 45 -18.50 9.64 -4.19
N ARG A 46 -17.98 9.91 -2.99
CA ARG A 46 -16.94 10.95 -2.78
C ARG A 46 -15.57 10.48 -3.23
N ASN A 47 -14.58 11.38 -3.26
CA ASN A 47 -13.24 11.03 -3.69
C ASN A 47 -12.56 10.02 -2.75
N LEU A 48 -11.87 9.04 -3.35
CA LEU A 48 -10.88 8.19 -2.71
C LEU A 48 -9.48 8.78 -2.89
N TYR A 49 -8.71 8.81 -1.81
CA TYR A 49 -7.36 9.33 -1.79
C TYR A 49 -6.37 8.25 -1.37
N ILE A 50 -5.16 8.28 -1.94
CA ILE A 50 -4.03 7.59 -1.35
C ILE A 50 -3.65 8.31 -0.06
N VAL A 51 -3.69 7.63 1.08
CA VAL A 51 -3.37 8.23 2.40
C VAL A 51 -2.04 7.75 2.96
N GLY A 52 -1.46 6.69 2.38
CA GLY A 52 -0.19 6.15 2.82
C GLY A 52 0.42 5.20 1.80
N ILE A 53 1.74 5.14 1.79
CA ILE A 53 2.53 4.19 1.01
C ILE A 53 3.59 3.63 1.97
N TYR A 54 3.70 2.31 2.07
CA TYR A 54 4.59 1.66 3.04
C TYR A 54 5.23 0.40 2.46
N ALA A 55 6.42 0.08 2.96
CA ALA A 55 7.14 -1.12 2.61
C ALA A 55 6.98 -2.18 3.71
N VAL A 56 6.76 -3.43 3.29
CA VAL A 56 6.80 -4.60 4.15
C VAL A 56 8.10 -5.33 3.86
N VAL A 57 8.96 -5.39 4.87
CA VAL A 57 10.18 -6.19 4.85
C VAL A 57 9.85 -7.53 5.52
N PRO A 58 10.02 -8.68 4.84
CA PRO A 58 9.77 -9.96 5.47
C PRO A 58 10.72 -10.15 6.66
N GLU A 59 10.18 -10.53 7.82
CA GLU A 59 11.01 -10.85 8.97
C GLU A 59 11.89 -12.07 8.64
N GLU A 60 13.20 -11.96 8.89
CA GLU A 60 14.07 -13.12 8.87
C GLU A 60 13.60 -14.08 9.95
N LYS A 61 13.15 -15.28 9.54
CA LYS A 61 12.93 -16.35 10.51
C LYS A 61 14.27 -16.66 11.17
N LYS A 62 14.52 -16.11 12.36
CA LYS A 62 15.57 -16.59 13.26
C LYS A 62 15.22 -18.04 13.57
N GLY A 63 15.96 -18.97 12.97
CA GLY A 63 15.83 -20.40 13.24
C GLY A 63 15.96 -20.65 14.74
N SER A 64 14.99 -21.40 15.28
CA SER A 64 15.05 -21.98 16.62
C SER A 64 16.02 -23.14 16.68
#